data_AF-A0A382DUY9-F1
#
_entry.id   AF-A0A382DUY9-F1
#
_cell.length_a   1.000
_cell.length_b   1.000
_cell.length_c   1.000
_cell.angle_alpha   90.00
_cell.angle_beta   90.00
_cell.angle_gamma   90.00
#
_symmetry.space_group_name_H-M   'P 1'
#
loop_
_entity.id
_entity.type
_entity.pdbx_description
1 polymer ?
#
loop_
_entity_poly.entity_id
_entity_poly.type
_entity_poly.pdbx_seq_one_letter_code
_entity_poly.pdbx_strand_id
1 'polypeptide(L)'
;MSSQQEEHKVEKMSYGLLISAAYRNQKAILKFYDPESERIFLWADMTGHKPYCYTKLAPEDIPNEISERDDVIEIKQTELLDVLQDKPITVSKILVKDPLAIGGTQTNKSIRNLIDTWESDIKYYESYLYDNSLIVGKYYKIENNAVIPYNPEISDETKLSLKNMLLDKQSDTNLPDTKQFDEHVSRWANLLNQPIPKIKRMSLDIEVESDLNRIPDPKVAEKKITAVGFEGSDGLKQIFVLRRNGVEEGVNELLPGVKIIFYDETKEKEMILDTFELMKKYPLLITYNGDGFDLP
;
A
#
# COMPACT_ATOMS: atom_id res chain seq x y z
N MET A 1 -21.59 10.97 3.02
CA MET A 1 -22.27 9.98 2.15
C MET A 1 -21.31 8.83 1.95
N SER A 2 -21.78 7.61 2.21
CA SER A 2 -20.99 6.38 2.10
C SER A 2 -20.49 6.21 0.66
N SER A 3 -19.20 6.40 0.42
CA SER A 3 -18.56 5.90 -0.80
C SER A 3 -18.48 4.37 -0.65
N GLN A 4 -19.54 3.70 -1.08
CA GLN A 4 -19.43 2.32 -1.54
C GLN A 4 -18.52 2.37 -2.78
N GLN A 5 -17.20 2.41 -2.56
CA GLN A 5 -16.30 1.74 -3.50
C GLN A 5 -16.82 0.31 -3.53
N GLU A 6 -17.42 -0.08 -4.64
CA GLU A 6 -17.85 -1.45 -4.90
C GLU A 6 -16.68 -2.35 -4.50
N GLU A 7 -16.85 -3.07 -3.39
CA GLU A 7 -16.05 -4.25 -3.09
C GLU A 7 -16.42 -5.26 -4.18
N HIS A 8 -15.86 -5.08 -5.37
CA HIS A 8 -15.81 -6.13 -6.35
C HIS A 8 -15.03 -7.23 -5.67
N LYS A 9 -15.78 -8.20 -5.15
CA LYS A 9 -15.24 -9.46 -4.67
C LYS A 9 -14.63 -10.12 -5.90
N VAL A 10 -13.34 -9.85 -6.13
CA VAL A 10 -12.64 -10.38 -7.29
C VAL A 10 -12.37 -11.84 -7.01
N GLU A 11 -13.34 -12.69 -7.37
CA GLU A 11 -13.18 -14.15 -7.29
C GLU A 11 -12.21 -14.67 -8.36
N LYS A 12 -11.98 -13.87 -9.41
CA LYS A 12 -11.07 -14.18 -10.51
C LYS A 12 -10.41 -12.92 -11.09
N MET A 13 -9.07 -12.91 -11.15
CA MET A 13 -8.26 -11.88 -11.81
C MET A 13 -7.22 -12.60 -12.67
N SER A 14 -7.13 -12.26 -13.96
CA SER A 14 -6.17 -12.85 -14.91
C SER A 14 -4.73 -12.64 -14.45
N TYR A 15 -4.35 -11.38 -14.21
CA TYR A 15 -3.16 -10.99 -13.48
C TYR A 15 -3.25 -9.51 -13.06
N GLY A 16 -2.46 -9.11 -12.08
CA GLY A 16 -2.37 -7.74 -11.60
C GLY A 16 -1.12 -7.54 -10.75
N LEU A 17 -0.59 -6.33 -10.76
CA LEU A 17 0.58 -5.93 -9.99
C LEU A 17 0.15 -5.60 -8.56
N LEU A 18 0.66 -6.29 -7.54
CA LEU A 18 0.39 -5.92 -6.15
C LEU A 18 1.08 -4.59 -5.85
N ILE A 19 0.33 -3.51 -5.61
CA ILE A 19 0.92 -2.16 -5.39
C ILE A 19 0.94 -1.74 -3.93
N SER A 20 0.05 -2.28 -3.09
CA SER A 20 0.03 -2.02 -1.65
C SER A 20 -0.87 -3.01 -0.93
N ALA A 21 -0.76 -3.03 0.40
CA ALA A 21 -1.70 -3.71 1.30
C ALA A 21 -2.18 -2.74 2.38
N ALA A 22 -3.34 -3.02 2.95
CA ALA A 22 -3.92 -2.25 4.03
C ALA A 22 -4.67 -3.17 5.00
N TYR A 23 -5.06 -2.63 6.15
CA TYR A 23 -5.96 -3.29 7.09
C TYR A 23 -7.31 -2.58 7.08
N ARG A 24 -8.40 -3.31 6.86
CA ARG A 24 -9.77 -2.79 6.92
C ARG A 24 -10.71 -3.90 7.37
N ASN A 25 -11.71 -3.56 8.20
CA ASN A 25 -12.75 -4.49 8.63
C ASN A 25 -12.20 -5.83 9.18
N GLN A 26 -11.15 -5.77 10.01
CA GLN A 26 -10.49 -6.94 10.60
C GLN A 26 -9.82 -7.90 9.60
N LYS A 27 -9.47 -7.41 8.41
CA LYS A 27 -8.85 -8.20 7.34
C LYS A 27 -7.73 -7.45 6.65
N ALA A 28 -6.77 -8.20 6.11
CA ALA A 28 -5.81 -7.66 5.16
C ALA A 28 -6.52 -7.41 3.81
N ILE A 29 -6.27 -6.25 3.21
CA ILE A 29 -6.77 -5.87 1.90
C ILE A 29 -5.57 -5.67 0.99
N LEU A 30 -5.46 -6.46 -0.07
CA LEU A 30 -4.45 -6.31 -1.11
C LEU A 30 -4.99 -5.42 -2.22
N LYS A 31 -4.16 -4.50 -2.72
CA LYS A 31 -4.50 -3.62 -3.84
C LYS A 31 -3.69 -4.02 -5.07
N PHE A 32 -4.37 -4.48 -6.10
CA PHE A 32 -3.77 -4.89 -7.37
C PHE A 32 -4.04 -3.86 -8.44
N TYR A 33 -3.00 -3.40 -9.15
CA TYR A 33 -3.15 -2.64 -10.38
C TYR A 33 -3.24 -3.60 -11.56
N ASP A 34 -4.33 -3.53 -12.30
CA ASP A 34 -4.50 -4.26 -13.55
C ASP A 34 -4.02 -3.41 -14.73
N PRO A 35 -2.97 -3.83 -15.46
CA PRO A 35 -2.47 -3.10 -16.61
C PRO A 35 -3.44 -3.05 -17.80
N GLU A 36 -4.40 -3.98 -17.92
CA GLU A 36 -5.34 -4.00 -19.05
C GLU A 36 -6.46 -2.97 -18.88
N SER A 37 -7.11 -2.96 -17.71
CA SER A 37 -8.18 -1.99 -17.41
C SER A 37 -7.68 -0.66 -16.84
N GLU A 38 -6.40 -0.58 -16.47
CA GLU A 38 -5.77 0.55 -15.78
C GLU A 38 -6.45 0.92 -14.45
N ARG A 39 -6.96 -0.08 -13.71
CA ARG A 39 -7.71 0.13 -12.45
C ARG A 39 -7.07 -0.57 -11.26
N ILE A 40 -7.44 -0.12 -10.05
CA ILE A 40 -7.11 -0.81 -8.81
C ILE A 40 -8.24 -1.76 -8.42
N PHE A 41 -7.88 -3.01 -8.21
CA PHE A 41 -8.74 -4.05 -7.64
C PHE A 41 -8.37 -4.29 -6.18
N LEU A 42 -9.38 -4.37 -5.32
CA LEU A 42 -9.21 -4.67 -3.91
C LEU A 42 -9.58 -6.14 -3.68
N TRP A 43 -8.67 -6.89 -3.07
CA TRP A 43 -8.93 -8.25 -2.65
C TRP A 43 -8.81 -8.34 -1.13
N ALA A 44 -9.86 -8.83 -0.49
CA ALA A 44 -9.91 -8.99 0.96
C ALA A 44 -9.54 -10.41 1.36
N ASP A 45 -8.74 -10.54 2.41
CA ASP A 45 -8.32 -11.84 2.92
C ASP A 45 -9.51 -12.77 3.23
N MET A 46 -9.36 -14.01 2.77
CA MET A 46 -10.29 -15.12 2.99
C MET A 46 -9.65 -16.29 3.74
N THR A 47 -8.35 -16.22 4.04
CA THR A 47 -7.61 -17.28 4.76
C THR A 47 -7.94 -17.32 6.25
N GLY A 48 -8.44 -16.20 6.80
CA GLY A 48 -8.72 -16.09 8.22
C GLY A 48 -7.46 -15.79 9.03
N HIS A 49 -6.41 -15.25 8.38
CA HIS A 49 -5.21 -14.78 9.06
C HIS A 49 -5.58 -13.78 10.17
N LYS A 50 -4.83 -13.83 11.28
CA LYS A 50 -5.08 -13.00 12.46
C LYS A 50 -3.77 -12.38 12.94
N PRO A 51 -3.83 -11.17 13.50
CA PRO A 51 -2.67 -10.53 14.09
C PRO A 51 -2.13 -11.40 15.25
N TYR A 52 -0.82 -11.42 15.41
CA TYR A 52 -0.17 -12.14 16.50
C TYR A 52 1.11 -11.44 16.94
N CYS A 53 1.60 -11.82 18.12
CA CYS A 53 2.98 -11.59 18.54
C CYS A 53 3.52 -12.83 19.25
N TYR A 54 4.81 -12.83 19.56
CA TYR A 54 5.46 -13.92 20.29
C TYR A 54 5.94 -13.45 21.66
N THR A 55 6.01 -14.37 22.62
CA THR A 55 6.73 -14.18 23.89
C THR A 55 7.54 -15.43 24.24
N LYS A 56 8.63 -15.28 24.99
CA LYS A 56 9.44 -16.40 25.52
C LYS A 56 8.84 -17.00 26.79
N LEU A 57 7.81 -16.37 27.37
CA LEU A 57 7.07 -16.92 28.50
C LEU A 57 6.32 -18.18 28.07
N ALA A 58 6.29 -19.18 28.96
CA ALA A 58 5.38 -20.31 28.80
C ALA A 58 3.92 -19.84 28.99
N PRO A 59 2.92 -20.53 28.41
CA PRO A 59 1.52 -20.12 28.53
C PRO A 59 1.04 -19.91 29.98
N GLU A 60 1.54 -20.72 30.92
CA GLU A 60 1.27 -20.63 32.36
C GLU A 60 1.91 -19.42 33.05
N ASP A 61 2.96 -18.85 32.47
CA ASP A 61 3.68 -17.68 32.99
C ASP A 61 3.13 -16.37 32.40
N ILE A 62 2.21 -16.45 31.43
CA ILE A 62 1.59 -15.26 30.83
C ILE A 62 0.55 -14.70 31.82
N PRO A 63 0.65 -13.42 32.23
CA PRO A 63 -0.26 -12.81 33.19
C PRO A 63 -1.74 -12.94 32.80
N ASN A 64 -2.61 -13.11 33.80
CA ASN A 64 -4.07 -13.22 33.60
C ASN A 64 -4.64 -11.95 32.93
N GLU A 65 -4.02 -10.79 33.16
CA GLU A 65 -4.38 -9.54 32.47
C GLU A 65 -4.20 -9.62 30.95
N ILE A 66 -3.49 -10.63 30.44
CA ILE A 66 -3.36 -10.94 29.01
C ILE A 66 -4.17 -12.19 28.66
N SER A 67 -3.96 -13.30 29.36
CA SER A 67 -4.52 -14.61 28.97
C SER A 67 -6.04 -14.70 29.10
N GLU A 68 -6.66 -13.90 29.97
CA GLU A 68 -8.12 -13.85 30.17
C GLU A 68 -8.80 -12.75 29.33
N ARG A 69 -8.07 -12.04 28.47
CA ARG A 69 -8.66 -10.97 27.65
C ARG A 69 -9.57 -11.50 26.56
N ASP A 70 -10.72 -10.85 26.38
CA ASP A 70 -11.68 -11.16 25.34
C ASP A 70 -11.13 -10.99 23.91
N ASP A 71 -10.10 -10.17 23.71
CA ASP A 71 -9.48 -9.92 22.41
C ASP A 71 -8.28 -10.83 22.10
N VAL A 72 -7.88 -11.69 23.05
CA VAL A 72 -6.97 -12.81 22.81
C VAL A 72 -7.79 -14.01 22.34
N ILE A 73 -7.40 -14.60 21.22
CA ILE A 73 -8.08 -15.74 20.59
C ILE A 73 -7.48 -17.05 21.07
N GLU A 74 -6.15 -17.13 21.02
CA GLU A 74 -5.41 -18.36 21.31
C GLU A 74 -4.00 -17.99 21.78
N ILE A 75 -3.49 -18.75 22.75
CA ILE A 75 -2.09 -18.74 23.14
C ILE A 75 -1.57 -20.16 22.90
N LYS A 76 -0.58 -20.30 22.02
CA LYS A 76 -0.06 -21.60 21.61
C LYS A 76 1.46 -21.62 21.60
N GLN A 77 2.06 -22.63 22.22
CA GLN A 77 3.49 -22.87 22.09
C GLN A 77 3.87 -23.31 20.67
N THR A 78 4.96 -22.77 20.16
CA THR A 78 5.53 -23.09 18.85
C THR A 78 7.05 -22.98 18.89
N GLU A 79 7.72 -23.61 17.93
CA GLU A 79 9.16 -23.55 17.78
C GLU A 79 9.52 -22.61 16.63
N LEU A 80 10.45 -21.68 16.89
CA LEU A 80 11.05 -20.81 15.90
C LEU A 80 12.56 -21.02 15.87
N LEU A 81 13.24 -20.44 14.89
CA LEU A 81 14.70 -20.41 14.84
C LEU A 81 15.21 -19.16 15.57
N ASP A 82 16.04 -19.33 16.60
CA ASP A 82 16.86 -18.26 17.15
C ASP A 82 18.01 -17.99 16.19
N VAL A 83 17.87 -16.96 15.36
CA VAL A 83 18.85 -16.60 14.31
C VAL A 83 20.21 -16.21 14.90
N LEU A 84 20.29 -15.76 16.16
CA LEU A 84 21.55 -15.40 16.79
C LEU A 84 22.33 -16.63 17.29
N GLN A 85 21.62 -17.67 17.70
CA GLN A 85 22.19 -18.88 18.28
C GLN A 85 22.16 -20.07 17.32
N ASP A 86 21.55 -19.89 16.15
CA ASP A 86 21.33 -20.92 15.12
C ASP A 86 20.73 -22.21 15.69
N LYS A 87 19.70 -22.07 16.54
CA LYS A 87 19.04 -23.20 17.20
C LYS A 87 17.53 -22.99 17.34
N PRO A 88 16.74 -24.06 17.42
CA PRO A 88 15.32 -23.95 17.76
C PRO A 88 15.12 -23.31 19.14
N ILE A 89 14.10 -22.46 19.24
CA ILE A 89 13.62 -21.87 20.49
C ILE A 89 12.11 -22.05 20.59
N THR A 90 11.65 -22.51 21.75
CA THR A 90 10.22 -22.59 22.08
C THR A 90 9.72 -21.22 22.54
N VAL A 91 8.65 -20.74 21.94
CA VAL A 91 7.98 -19.47 22.27
C VAL A 91 6.47 -19.67 22.30
N SER A 92 5.75 -18.79 23.00
CA SER A 92 4.30 -18.73 22.96
C SER A 92 3.85 -17.70 21.91
N LYS A 93 3.04 -18.15 20.94
CA LYS A 93 2.35 -17.31 19.96
C LYS A 93 1.03 -16.86 20.55
N ILE A 94 0.82 -15.55 20.65
CA ILE A 94 -0.43 -14.94 21.14
C ILE A 94 -1.20 -14.42 19.92
N LEU A 95 -2.31 -15.08 19.57
CA LEU A 95 -3.19 -14.70 18.48
C LEU A 95 -4.29 -13.76 19.01
N VAL A 96 -4.55 -12.64 18.34
CA VAL A 96 -5.53 -11.63 18.79
C VAL A 96 -6.57 -11.31 17.72
N LYS A 97 -7.66 -10.66 18.13
CA LYS A 97 -8.74 -10.21 17.22
C LYS A 97 -8.37 -8.97 16.42
N ASP A 98 -7.64 -8.04 17.03
CA ASP A 98 -7.31 -6.72 16.46
C ASP A 98 -5.82 -6.39 16.68
N PRO A 99 -5.10 -5.84 15.68
CA PRO A 99 -3.70 -5.42 15.83
C PRO A 99 -3.45 -4.47 17.01
N LEU A 100 -4.42 -3.64 17.39
CA LEU A 100 -4.33 -2.70 18.51
C LEU A 100 -4.16 -3.40 19.87
N ALA A 101 -4.60 -4.66 19.97
CA ALA A 101 -4.39 -5.48 21.16
C ALA A 101 -2.89 -5.79 21.36
N ILE A 102 -2.11 -5.91 20.28
CA ILE A 102 -0.66 -6.13 20.35
C ILE A 102 0.07 -4.82 20.64
N GLY A 103 -0.20 -3.77 19.85
CA GLY A 103 0.55 -2.52 19.87
C GLY A 103 -0.21 -1.34 19.24
N GLY A 104 0.25 -0.11 19.48
CA GLY A 104 -0.34 1.10 18.89
C GLY A 104 -1.12 1.98 19.87
N THR A 105 -1.28 1.55 21.13
CA THR A 105 -1.75 2.43 22.21
C THR A 105 -0.66 2.61 23.26
N GLN A 106 -0.63 3.77 23.91
CA GLN A 106 0.29 4.05 25.03
C GLN A 106 -0.21 3.44 26.37
N THR A 107 -1.28 2.64 26.33
CA THR A 107 -1.92 2.11 27.55
C THR A 107 -1.67 0.61 27.69
N ASN A 108 -2.02 0.07 28.86
CA ASN A 108 -1.97 -1.36 29.15
C ASN A 108 -2.95 -2.21 28.30
N LYS A 109 -3.69 -1.59 27.39
CA LYS A 109 -4.42 -2.30 26.34
C LYS A 109 -3.50 -2.99 25.34
N SER A 110 -2.27 -2.51 25.14
CA SER A 110 -1.32 -3.16 24.23
C SER A 110 -0.47 -4.19 24.98
N ILE A 111 -0.52 -5.45 24.55
CA ILE A 111 0.20 -6.59 25.17
C ILE A 111 1.70 -6.28 25.29
N ARG A 112 2.30 -5.63 24.28
CA ARG A 112 3.72 -5.28 24.27
C ARG A 112 4.15 -4.29 25.37
N ASN A 113 3.21 -3.64 26.04
CA ASN A 113 3.48 -2.73 27.16
C ASN A 113 3.47 -3.47 28.51
N LEU A 114 3.01 -4.72 28.56
CA LEU A 114 2.86 -5.52 29.78
C LEU A 114 3.96 -6.58 29.93
N ILE A 115 4.39 -7.18 28.82
CA ILE A 115 5.41 -8.22 28.79
C ILE A 115 6.36 -8.02 27.62
N ASP A 116 7.54 -8.64 27.71
CA ASP A 116 8.46 -8.72 26.57
C ASP A 116 7.83 -9.54 25.44
N THR A 117 7.81 -8.94 24.26
CA THR A 117 7.24 -9.52 23.05
C THR A 117 8.16 -9.36 21.85
N TRP A 118 8.03 -10.27 20.90
CA TRP A 118 8.71 -10.25 19.61
C TRP A 118 7.67 -10.16 18.49
N GLU A 119 8.08 -9.58 17.35
CA GLU A 119 7.20 -9.29 16.19
C GLU A 119 5.98 -8.42 16.53
N SER A 120 6.02 -7.68 17.65
CA SER A 120 4.93 -6.83 18.14
C SER A 120 5.00 -5.36 17.67
N ASP A 121 5.97 -5.04 16.80
CA ASP A 121 6.13 -3.74 16.15
C ASP A 121 6.10 -3.86 14.61
N ILE A 122 5.45 -4.90 14.11
CA ILE A 122 5.19 -5.11 12.68
C ILE A 122 3.74 -4.72 12.42
N LYS A 123 3.48 -3.90 11.39
CA LYS A 123 2.10 -3.56 11.04
C LYS A 123 1.40 -4.84 10.55
N TYR A 124 0.13 -5.00 10.93
CA TYR A 124 -0.57 -6.25 10.63
C TYR A 124 -0.58 -6.64 9.15
N TYR A 125 -0.82 -5.68 8.25
CA TYR A 125 -0.79 -5.98 6.81
C TYR A 125 0.62 -6.39 6.33
N GLU A 126 1.70 -6.00 7.01
CA GLU A 126 3.06 -6.43 6.69
C GLU A 126 3.30 -7.87 7.16
N SER A 127 2.89 -8.21 8.38
CA SER A 127 2.90 -9.61 8.86
C SER A 127 2.11 -10.53 7.92
N TYR A 128 0.94 -10.09 7.45
CA TYR A 128 0.16 -10.81 6.45
C TYR A 128 0.95 -11.04 5.15
N LEU A 129 1.66 -10.01 4.64
CA LEU A 129 2.49 -10.14 3.45
C LEU A 129 3.65 -11.11 3.67
N TYR A 130 4.32 -11.06 4.82
CA TYR A 130 5.44 -11.93 5.16
C TYR A 130 5.01 -13.40 5.24
N ASP A 131 3.95 -13.69 6.00
CA ASP A 131 3.45 -15.07 6.19
C ASP A 131 2.99 -15.71 4.88
N ASN A 132 2.43 -14.90 3.97
CA ASN A 132 1.97 -15.36 2.66
C ASN A 132 3.03 -15.22 1.55
N SER A 133 4.25 -14.79 1.89
CA SER A 133 5.34 -14.55 0.93
C SER A 133 4.94 -13.64 -0.25
N LEU A 134 4.14 -12.62 0.03
CA LEU A 134 3.65 -11.65 -0.94
C LEU A 134 4.62 -10.47 -1.06
N ILE A 135 4.96 -10.10 -2.29
CA ILE A 135 5.93 -9.07 -2.63
C ILE A 135 5.20 -7.93 -3.34
N VAL A 136 5.23 -6.75 -2.74
CA VAL A 136 4.74 -5.52 -3.39
C VAL A 136 5.63 -5.20 -4.60
N GLY A 137 5.02 -4.85 -5.72
CA GLY A 137 5.68 -4.67 -7.01
C GLY A 137 5.80 -5.94 -7.85
N LYS A 138 5.17 -7.05 -7.44
CA LYS A 138 5.16 -8.32 -8.19
C LYS A 138 3.78 -8.61 -8.76
N TYR A 139 3.73 -9.31 -9.89
CA TYR A 139 2.49 -9.81 -10.46
C TYR A 139 1.93 -11.04 -9.76
N TYR A 140 0.60 -11.06 -9.65
CA TYR A 140 -0.19 -12.17 -9.12
C TYR A 140 -1.44 -12.37 -9.96
N LYS A 141 -2.00 -13.57 -9.91
CA LYS A 141 -3.34 -13.89 -10.39
C LYS A 141 -4.22 -14.32 -9.22
N ILE A 142 -5.53 -14.20 -9.37
CA ILE A 142 -6.49 -14.69 -8.38
C ILE A 142 -7.28 -15.84 -9.00
N GLU A 143 -7.15 -17.03 -8.42
CA GLU A 143 -7.87 -18.23 -8.82
C GLU A 143 -8.44 -18.91 -7.57
N ASN A 144 -9.73 -19.23 -7.57
CA ASN A 144 -10.41 -19.89 -6.45
C ASN A 144 -10.18 -19.18 -5.09
N ASN A 145 -10.24 -17.85 -5.08
CA ASN A 145 -9.96 -17.01 -3.91
C ASN A 145 -8.53 -17.14 -3.33
N ALA A 146 -7.58 -17.70 -4.08
CA ALA A 146 -6.17 -17.74 -3.70
C ALA A 146 -5.36 -16.77 -4.56
N VAL A 147 -4.44 -16.05 -3.92
CA VAL A 147 -3.48 -15.17 -4.58
C VAL A 147 -2.27 -16.01 -4.99
N ILE A 148 -2.03 -16.13 -6.28
CA ILE A 148 -1.00 -17.01 -6.84
C ILE A 148 0.03 -16.16 -7.58
N PRO A 149 1.34 -16.34 -7.34
CA PRO A 149 2.38 -15.64 -8.10
C PRO A 149 2.19 -15.83 -9.61
N TYR A 150 2.24 -14.72 -10.34
CA TYR A 150 2.25 -14.72 -11.81
C TYR A 150 3.62 -14.23 -12.27
N ASN A 151 4.27 -15.00 -13.13
CA ASN A 151 5.53 -14.62 -13.74
C ASN A 151 5.26 -14.36 -15.22
N PRO A 152 5.19 -13.08 -15.65
CA PRO A 152 5.09 -12.76 -17.06
C PRO A 152 6.22 -13.42 -17.86
N GLU A 153 5.93 -13.86 -19.08
CA GLU A 153 6.98 -14.41 -19.94
C GLU A 153 8.04 -13.35 -20.21
N ILE A 154 9.29 -13.66 -19.84
CA ILE A 154 10.48 -12.92 -20.25
C ILE A 154 10.99 -13.50 -21.57
N SER A 155 11.60 -12.66 -22.43
CA SER A 155 12.15 -13.13 -23.71
C SER A 155 13.24 -14.19 -23.49
N ASP A 156 13.38 -15.09 -24.46
CA ASP A 156 14.39 -16.16 -24.35
C ASP A 156 15.82 -15.62 -24.35
N GLU A 157 16.06 -14.48 -24.98
CA GLU A 157 17.33 -13.75 -24.93
C GLU A 157 17.65 -13.29 -23.49
N THR A 158 16.68 -12.69 -22.79
CA THR A 158 16.83 -12.30 -21.38
C THR A 158 17.05 -13.51 -20.49
N LYS A 159 16.31 -14.61 -20.70
CA LYS A 159 16.54 -15.88 -19.97
C LYS A 159 17.96 -16.40 -20.15
N LEU A 160 18.44 -16.42 -21.40
CA LEU A 160 19.77 -16.92 -21.74
C LEU A 160 20.87 -16.04 -21.11
N SER A 161 20.72 -14.72 -21.19
CA SER A 161 21.65 -13.76 -20.58
C SER A 161 21.72 -13.94 -19.06
N LEU A 162 20.58 -14.12 -18.39
CA LEU A 162 20.54 -14.37 -16.95
C LEU A 162 21.23 -15.69 -16.62
N LYS A 163 20.91 -16.77 -17.35
CA LYS A 163 21.53 -18.08 -17.12
C LYS A 163 23.06 -18.02 -17.23
N ASN A 164 23.58 -17.32 -18.24
CA ASN A 164 25.02 -17.15 -18.42
C ASN A 164 25.65 -16.34 -17.27
N MET A 165 25.03 -15.22 -16.86
CA MET A 165 25.51 -14.43 -15.71
C MET A 165 25.52 -15.23 -14.40
N LEU A 166 24.58 -16.15 -14.21
CA LEU A 166 24.50 -17.01 -13.02
C LEU A 166 25.58 -18.09 -13.06
N LEU A 167 25.71 -18.79 -14.20
CA LEU A 167 26.71 -19.85 -14.40
C LEU A 167 28.15 -19.35 -14.27
N ASP A 168 28.44 -18.17 -14.81
CA ASP A 168 29.77 -17.55 -14.74
C ASP A 168 30.20 -17.21 -13.29
N LYS A 169 29.24 -17.09 -12.36
CA LYS A 169 29.52 -16.83 -10.93
C LYS A 169 29.59 -18.08 -10.06
N GLN A 170 29.10 -19.22 -10.55
CA GLN A 170 29.11 -20.48 -9.80
C GLN A 170 30.49 -21.16 -9.77
N SER A 171 31.35 -20.87 -10.74
CA SER A 171 32.65 -21.57 -10.86
C SER A 171 33.71 -21.14 -9.83
N ASP A 172 33.50 -20.04 -9.09
CA ASP A 172 34.53 -19.42 -8.23
C ASP A 172 34.19 -19.37 -6.73
N THR A 173 33.10 -19.98 -6.29
CA THR A 173 32.58 -19.76 -4.94
C THR A 173 32.69 -20.99 -4.04
N ASN A 174 33.59 -20.95 -3.04
CA ASN A 174 33.60 -21.84 -1.87
C ASN A 174 32.39 -21.56 -0.95
N LEU A 175 31.17 -21.63 -1.49
CA LEU A 175 29.95 -21.36 -0.74
C LEU A 175 29.55 -22.58 0.11
N PRO A 176 29.11 -22.38 1.37
CA PRO A 176 28.63 -23.46 2.23
C PRO A 176 27.39 -24.19 1.67
N ASP A 177 26.49 -23.45 1.00
CA ASP A 177 25.29 -24.00 0.36
C ASP A 177 25.06 -23.33 -1.00
N THR A 178 25.64 -23.94 -2.05
CA THR A 178 25.49 -23.49 -3.43
C THR A 178 24.04 -23.58 -3.91
N LYS A 179 23.25 -24.56 -3.44
CA LYS A 179 21.86 -24.73 -3.90
C LYS A 179 20.98 -23.59 -3.41
N GLN A 180 21.06 -23.28 -2.12
CA GLN A 180 20.31 -22.16 -1.55
C GLN A 180 20.69 -20.83 -2.21
N PHE A 181 21.99 -20.64 -2.47
CA PHE A 181 22.46 -19.48 -3.23
C PHE A 181 21.81 -19.43 -4.62
N ASP A 182 21.88 -20.50 -5.40
CA ASP A 182 21.32 -20.58 -6.75
C ASP A 182 19.82 -20.32 -6.80
N GLU A 183 19.08 -20.88 -5.84
CA GLU A 183 17.63 -20.65 -5.68
C GLU A 183 17.34 -19.17 -5.40
N HIS A 184 18.11 -18.54 -4.52
CA HIS A 184 17.97 -17.12 -4.25
C HIS A 184 18.32 -16.28 -5.47
N VAL A 185 19.48 -16.47 -6.11
CA VAL A 185 19.84 -15.64 -7.25
C VAL A 185 18.83 -15.81 -8.40
N SER A 186 18.36 -17.03 -8.65
CA SER A 186 17.29 -17.27 -9.64
C SER A 186 15.99 -16.56 -9.27
N ARG A 187 15.57 -16.60 -8.00
CA ARG A 187 14.37 -15.91 -7.52
C ARG A 187 14.47 -14.40 -7.71
N TRP A 188 15.61 -13.80 -7.34
CA TRP A 188 15.86 -12.37 -7.48
C TRP A 188 15.97 -11.95 -8.96
N ALA A 189 16.68 -12.73 -9.77
CA ALA A 189 16.77 -12.50 -11.22
C ALA A 189 15.37 -12.48 -11.86
N ASN A 190 14.52 -13.45 -11.55
CA ASN A 190 13.16 -13.49 -12.08
C ASN A 190 12.31 -12.30 -11.61
N LEU A 191 12.46 -11.85 -10.36
CA LEU A 191 11.76 -10.69 -9.84
C LEU A 191 12.20 -9.40 -10.54
N LEU A 192 13.50 -9.19 -10.70
CA LEU A 192 14.07 -7.97 -11.29
C LEU A 192 13.83 -7.84 -12.80
N ASN A 193 13.53 -8.95 -13.48
CA ASN A 193 13.22 -8.96 -14.91
C ASN A 193 11.72 -8.91 -15.22
N GLN A 194 10.85 -8.74 -14.22
CA GLN A 194 9.43 -8.55 -14.49
C GLN A 194 9.20 -7.22 -15.23
N PRO A 195 8.34 -7.20 -16.27
CA PRO A 195 8.02 -5.97 -16.97
C PRO A 195 7.35 -4.98 -16.02
N ILE A 196 7.73 -3.70 -16.06
CA ILE A 196 7.05 -2.67 -15.28
C ILE A 196 5.93 -2.10 -16.16
N PRO A 197 4.66 -2.16 -15.71
CA PRO A 197 3.56 -1.65 -16.51
C PRO A 197 3.60 -0.12 -16.53
N LYS A 198 3.09 0.48 -17.60
CA LYS A 198 2.81 1.92 -17.60
C LYS A 198 1.62 2.16 -16.68
N ILE A 199 1.86 2.71 -15.50
CA ILE A 199 0.79 2.96 -14.54
C ILE A 199 0.11 4.29 -14.85
N LYS A 200 -1.19 4.23 -15.18
CA LYS A 200 -2.04 5.41 -15.32
C LYS A 200 -2.05 6.21 -14.02
N ARG A 201 -1.82 7.52 -14.10
CA ARG A 201 -1.70 8.39 -12.92
C ARG A 201 -2.00 9.85 -13.26
N MET A 202 -2.32 10.62 -12.24
CA MET A 202 -2.58 12.05 -12.33
C MET A 202 -1.79 12.79 -11.27
N SER A 203 -1.17 13.91 -11.61
CA SER A 203 -0.71 14.89 -10.64
C SER A 203 -1.82 15.90 -10.35
N LEU A 204 -1.88 16.36 -9.10
CA LEU A 204 -2.81 17.38 -8.62
C LEU A 204 -2.07 18.38 -7.76
N ASP A 205 -2.48 19.64 -7.88
CA ASP A 205 -1.97 20.78 -7.10
C ASP A 205 -3.12 21.78 -6.91
N ILE A 206 -3.24 22.39 -5.72
CA ILE A 206 -4.29 23.37 -5.42
C ILE A 206 -3.72 24.75 -5.09
N GLU A 207 -4.50 25.78 -5.41
CA GLU A 207 -4.22 27.15 -4.99
C GLU A 207 -5.35 27.65 -4.09
N VAL A 208 -5.01 28.18 -2.93
CA VAL A 208 -5.96 28.60 -1.90
C VAL A 208 -5.83 30.09 -1.63
N GLU A 209 -6.94 30.77 -1.34
CA GLU A 209 -6.90 32.17 -0.90
C GLU A 209 -6.01 32.31 0.35
N SER A 210 -5.08 33.24 0.33
CA SER A 210 -4.16 33.48 1.44
C SER A 210 -4.06 34.97 1.75
N ASP A 211 -3.98 35.31 3.04
CA ASP A 211 -3.59 36.64 3.48
C ASP A 211 -2.07 36.80 3.29
N LEU A 212 -1.59 38.04 3.08
CA LEU A 212 -0.15 38.32 2.92
C LEU A 212 0.67 37.68 4.06
N ASN A 213 1.66 36.87 3.68
CA ASN A 213 2.58 36.14 4.56
C ASN A 213 1.95 35.08 5.48
N ARG A 214 0.75 34.57 5.18
CA ARG A 214 0.11 33.50 5.96
C ARG A 214 -0.24 32.32 5.06
N ILE A 215 0.34 31.17 5.38
CA ILE A 215 -0.10 29.88 4.79
C ILE A 215 -1.42 29.48 5.46
N PRO A 216 -2.48 29.17 4.69
CA PRO A 216 -3.74 28.66 5.25
C PRO A 216 -3.53 27.37 6.06
N ASP A 217 -4.36 27.15 7.09
CA ASP A 217 -4.34 25.88 7.82
C ASP A 217 -5.26 24.86 7.10
N PRO A 218 -4.71 23.79 6.51
CA PRO A 218 -5.52 22.80 5.78
C PRO A 218 -6.48 22.03 6.69
N LYS A 219 -6.20 21.93 8.00
CA LYS A 219 -7.12 21.26 8.94
C LYS A 219 -8.37 22.07 9.24
N VAL A 220 -8.26 23.40 9.19
CA VAL A 220 -9.39 24.32 9.40
C VAL A 220 -10.09 24.60 8.07
N ALA A 221 -9.32 24.68 6.97
CA ALA A 221 -9.82 24.92 5.61
C ALA A 221 -10.75 26.16 5.53
N GLU A 222 -10.37 27.25 6.19
CA GLU A 222 -11.20 28.48 6.31
C GLU A 222 -11.22 29.35 5.04
N LYS A 223 -10.35 29.06 4.09
CA LYS A 223 -10.12 29.84 2.87
C LYS A 223 -10.57 29.05 1.65
N LYS A 224 -11.03 29.77 0.62
CA LYS A 224 -11.52 29.12 -0.61
C LYS A 224 -10.37 28.57 -1.44
N ILE A 225 -10.62 27.44 -2.08
CA ILE A 225 -9.79 26.95 -3.18
C ILE A 225 -10.09 27.83 -4.41
N THR A 226 -9.05 28.48 -4.93
CA THR A 226 -9.12 29.38 -6.08
C THR A 226 -8.82 28.68 -7.39
N ALA A 227 -7.99 27.65 -7.38
CA ALA A 227 -7.70 26.84 -8.55
C ALA A 227 -7.28 25.42 -8.17
N VAL A 228 -7.47 24.50 -9.12
CA VAL A 228 -6.96 23.13 -9.04
C VAL A 228 -6.34 22.76 -10.38
N GLY A 229 -5.04 22.42 -10.38
CA GLY A 229 -4.29 21.98 -11.55
C GLY A 229 -4.24 20.45 -11.66
N PHE A 230 -4.30 19.94 -12.89
CA PHE A 230 -4.22 18.52 -13.18
C PHE A 230 -3.31 18.24 -14.38
N GLU A 231 -2.42 17.25 -14.24
CA GLU A 231 -1.71 16.65 -15.37
C GLU A 231 -1.78 15.12 -15.32
N GLY A 232 -2.36 14.52 -16.36
CA GLY A 232 -2.53 13.07 -16.48
C GLY A 232 -1.44 12.42 -17.32
N SER A 233 -1.05 11.19 -16.97
CA SER A 233 -0.12 10.39 -17.78
C SER A 233 -0.66 10.03 -19.17
N ASP A 234 -1.96 10.21 -19.39
CA ASP A 234 -2.65 10.06 -20.67
C ASP A 234 -2.71 11.38 -21.48
N GLY A 235 -1.95 12.40 -21.07
CA GLY A 235 -1.82 13.67 -21.77
C GLY A 235 -2.85 14.73 -21.38
N LEU A 236 -3.73 14.45 -20.41
CA LEU A 236 -4.64 15.46 -19.86
C LEU A 236 -3.84 16.62 -19.26
N LYS A 237 -4.18 17.86 -19.64
CA LYS A 237 -3.70 19.09 -19.03
C LYS A 237 -4.88 20.00 -18.77
N GLN A 238 -5.28 20.14 -17.51
CA GLN A 238 -6.52 20.84 -17.16
C GLN A 238 -6.35 21.68 -15.89
N ILE A 239 -7.02 22.83 -15.85
CA ILE A 239 -7.07 23.69 -14.68
C ILE A 239 -8.53 24.07 -14.42
N PHE A 240 -8.96 23.89 -13.17
CA PHE A 240 -10.20 24.48 -12.67
C PHE A 240 -9.89 25.80 -11.99
N VAL A 241 -10.66 26.83 -12.28
CA VAL A 241 -10.45 28.18 -11.74
C VAL A 241 -11.76 28.72 -11.19
N LEU A 242 -11.75 29.15 -9.94
CA LEU A 242 -12.85 29.86 -9.30
C LEU A 242 -12.73 31.36 -9.61
N ARG A 243 -13.75 31.93 -10.26
CA ARG A 243 -13.82 33.38 -10.49
C ARG A 243 -13.94 34.11 -9.16
N ARG A 244 -13.35 35.30 -9.10
CA ARG A 244 -13.46 36.21 -7.95
C ARG A 244 -14.12 37.50 -8.37
N ASN A 245 -15.05 37.98 -7.56
CA ASN A 245 -15.75 39.22 -7.85
C ASN A 245 -14.78 40.41 -7.87
N GLY A 246 -14.89 41.25 -8.91
CA GLY A 246 -14.01 42.41 -9.09
C GLY A 246 -12.62 42.10 -9.64
N VAL A 247 -12.35 40.85 -10.04
CA VAL A 247 -11.11 40.46 -10.74
C VAL A 247 -11.46 40.14 -12.20
N GLU A 248 -10.89 40.91 -13.13
CA GLU A 248 -11.07 40.66 -14.57
C GLU A 248 -10.26 39.44 -15.02
N GLU A 249 -10.76 38.75 -16.06
CA GLU A 249 -10.04 37.64 -16.68
C GLU A 249 -8.79 38.18 -17.40
N GLY A 250 -7.63 37.61 -17.09
CA GLY A 250 -6.36 37.97 -17.72
C GLY A 250 -6.20 37.38 -19.12
N VAL A 251 -5.06 37.68 -19.75
CA VAL A 251 -4.66 37.03 -21.00
C VAL A 251 -4.17 35.61 -20.71
N ASN A 252 -4.67 34.63 -21.45
CA ASN A 252 -4.20 33.25 -21.32
C ASN A 252 -2.81 33.10 -21.96
N GLU A 253 -1.78 33.00 -21.12
CA GLU A 253 -0.37 32.78 -21.52
C GLU A 253 0.08 31.33 -21.35
N LEU A 254 -0.85 30.41 -21.05
CA LEU A 254 -0.51 29.00 -20.84
C LEU A 254 -0.07 28.32 -22.15
N LEU A 255 0.68 27.24 -21.99
CA LEU A 255 1.10 26.39 -23.09
C LEU A 255 -0.11 25.87 -23.90
N PRO A 256 0.04 25.68 -25.22
CA PRO A 256 -1.01 25.08 -26.04
C PRO A 256 -1.46 23.72 -25.49
N GLY A 257 -2.78 23.48 -25.48
CA GLY A 257 -3.38 22.23 -25.03
C GLY A 257 -3.78 22.17 -23.56
N VAL A 258 -3.51 23.22 -22.77
CA VAL A 258 -4.05 23.34 -21.41
C VAL A 258 -5.50 23.80 -21.48
N LYS A 259 -6.42 22.98 -20.94
CA LYS A 259 -7.85 23.31 -20.87
C LYS A 259 -8.18 24.01 -19.55
N ILE A 260 -8.76 25.20 -19.62
CA ILE A 260 -9.23 25.92 -18.43
C ILE A 260 -10.75 25.77 -18.34
N ILE A 261 -11.26 25.45 -17.15
CA ILE A 261 -12.69 25.47 -16.84
C ILE A 261 -12.92 26.45 -15.69
N PHE A 262 -13.72 27.48 -15.96
CA PHE A 262 -14.06 28.50 -14.99
C PHE A 262 -15.36 28.16 -14.27
N TYR A 263 -15.36 28.36 -12.96
CA TYR A 263 -16.52 28.28 -12.08
C TYR A 263 -16.82 29.66 -11.53
N ASP A 264 -18.10 29.99 -11.33
CA ASP A 264 -18.48 31.24 -10.68
C ASP A 264 -18.09 31.23 -9.20
N GLU A 265 -17.88 32.40 -8.59
CA GLU A 265 -17.37 32.54 -7.20
C GLU A 265 -18.17 31.77 -6.13
N THR A 266 -19.45 31.54 -6.39
CA THR A 266 -20.37 30.81 -5.49
C THR A 266 -20.36 29.29 -5.71
N LYS A 267 -19.60 28.79 -6.69
CA LYS A 267 -19.60 27.39 -7.16
C LYS A 267 -18.35 26.60 -6.80
N GLU A 268 -17.59 27.04 -5.79
CA GLU A 268 -16.44 26.29 -5.26
C GLU A 268 -16.77 24.82 -4.96
N LYS A 269 -17.95 24.56 -4.38
CA LYS A 269 -18.42 23.20 -4.12
C LYS A 269 -18.51 22.35 -5.41
N GLU A 270 -19.02 22.92 -6.50
CA GLU A 270 -19.12 22.22 -7.79
C GLU A 270 -17.71 21.93 -8.34
N MET A 271 -16.81 22.91 -8.25
CA MET A 271 -15.40 22.74 -8.63
C MET A 271 -14.73 21.59 -7.88
N ILE A 272 -14.91 21.51 -6.56
CA ILE A 272 -14.35 20.44 -5.73
C ILE A 272 -14.99 19.08 -6.07
N LEU A 273 -16.29 19.03 -6.34
CA LEU A 273 -16.95 17.79 -6.77
C LEU A 273 -16.40 17.30 -8.11
N ASP A 274 -16.22 18.20 -9.08
CA ASP A 274 -15.63 17.86 -10.38
C ASP A 274 -14.16 17.44 -10.24
N THR A 275 -13.42 18.02 -9.27
CA THR A 275 -12.08 17.55 -8.89
C THR A 275 -12.10 16.10 -8.47
N PHE A 276 -13.01 15.71 -7.57
CA PHE A 276 -13.15 14.30 -7.16
C PHE A 276 -13.57 13.37 -8.30
N GLU A 277 -14.49 13.80 -9.16
CA GLU A 277 -14.91 13.01 -10.33
C GLU A 277 -13.78 12.80 -11.33
N LEU A 278 -12.89 13.79 -11.47
CA LEU A 278 -11.70 13.65 -12.29
C LEU A 278 -10.66 12.72 -11.63
N MET A 279 -10.36 12.90 -10.34
CA MET A 279 -9.43 12.06 -9.58
C MET A 279 -9.82 10.57 -9.63
N LYS A 280 -11.11 10.24 -9.51
CA LYS A 280 -11.62 8.85 -9.54
C LYS A 280 -11.30 8.11 -10.84
N LYS A 281 -10.98 8.80 -11.93
CA LYS A 281 -10.64 8.20 -13.22
C LYS A 281 -9.20 7.67 -13.26
N TYR A 282 -8.39 7.99 -12.26
CA TYR A 282 -6.98 7.62 -12.19
C TYR A 282 -6.73 6.70 -10.98
N PRO A 283 -6.02 5.58 -11.17
CA PRO A 283 -5.76 4.63 -10.09
C PRO A 283 -4.70 5.12 -9.11
N LEU A 284 -3.86 6.07 -9.52
CA LEU A 284 -2.83 6.70 -8.71
C LEU A 284 -2.89 8.22 -8.83
N LEU A 285 -2.76 8.88 -7.68
CA LEU A 285 -2.63 10.32 -7.55
C LEU A 285 -1.20 10.67 -7.09
N ILE A 286 -0.63 11.71 -7.66
CA ILE A 286 0.66 12.27 -7.29
C ILE A 286 0.43 13.71 -6.86
N THR A 287 1.03 14.11 -5.75
CA THR A 287 0.99 15.47 -5.24
C THR A 287 2.38 15.85 -4.74
N TYR A 288 2.61 17.13 -4.50
CA TYR A 288 3.80 17.60 -3.81
C TYR A 288 3.36 18.24 -2.48
N ASN A 289 3.71 17.62 -1.35
CA ASN A 289 3.18 17.98 -0.03
C ASN A 289 1.65 17.79 0.12
N GLY A 290 1.00 17.02 -0.75
CA GLY A 290 -0.46 16.88 -0.72
C GLY A 290 -1.02 16.21 0.53
N ASP A 291 -0.30 15.27 1.15
CA ASP A 291 -0.71 14.70 2.44
C ASP A 291 -0.73 15.75 3.58
N GLY A 292 0.05 16.82 3.43
CA GLY A 292 0.20 17.88 4.42
C GLY A 292 -0.64 19.12 4.14
N PHE A 293 -1.19 19.28 2.92
CA PHE A 293 -1.89 20.49 2.52
C PHE A 293 -3.03 20.24 1.53
N ASP A 294 -2.77 19.71 0.34
CA ASP A 294 -3.75 19.64 -0.75
C ASP A 294 -4.94 18.71 -0.50
N LEU A 295 -4.72 17.61 0.24
CA LEU A 295 -5.71 16.53 0.44
C LEU A 295 -6.47 16.60 1.77
N PRO A 296 -5.86 16.98 2.92
CA PRO A 296 -6.56 17.17 4.19
C PRO A 296 -7.64 18.25 4.14
#